data_AF-A0A653I4F7-F1
#
_entry.id   AF-A0A653I4F7-F1
#
_cell.length_a   1.000
_cell.length_b   1.000
_cell.length_c   1.000
_cell.angle_alpha   90.00
_cell.angle_beta   90.00
_cell.angle_gamma   90.00
#
_symmetry.space_group_name_H-M   'P 1'
#
loop_
_entity.id
_entity.type
_entity.pdbx_description
1 polymer ?
#
loop_
_entity_poly.entity_id
_entity_poly.type
_entity_poly.pdbx_seq_one_letter_code
_entity_poly.pdbx_strand_id
1 'polypeptide(L)'
;MAEQTSLISIIASVVSAIGAAAACIAAFKSAAHAKEAFDEGQKADKRFALRQLSLTAHQVSVQADRVKWTAQGLKSGYQTLAVFSGASGSSRLILLTKEVDEKVKIAEVLQLKAKPFIELQMTLLNGPLDEITARELAMSQHLIEVIGLREKIEIELSSIQAQNSTLRESAIPNAKGGGI
;
A
#
# COMPACT_ATOMS: atom_id res chain seq x y z
N MET A 1 18.82 -47.17 65.28
CA MET A 1 17.77 -46.89 64.26
C MET A 1 17.60 -45.40 63.96
N ALA A 2 17.70 -44.48 64.93
CA ALA A 2 17.63 -43.02 64.68
C ALA A 2 18.82 -42.44 63.88
N GLU A 3 19.98 -43.08 63.94
CA GLU A 3 21.21 -42.62 63.27
C GLU A 3 21.20 -42.90 61.75
N GLN A 4 20.63 -44.04 61.33
CA GLN A 4 20.48 -44.41 59.93
C GLN A 4 19.43 -43.56 59.20
N THR A 5 18.35 -43.17 59.87
CA THR A 5 17.32 -42.28 59.30
C THR A 5 17.82 -40.84 59.12
N SER A 6 18.70 -40.36 60.01
CA SER A 6 19.36 -39.05 59.89
C SER A 6 20.30 -38.99 58.68
N LEU A 7 21.12 -40.02 58.47
CA LEU A 7 22.07 -40.07 57.35
C LEU A 7 21.35 -40.08 55.98
N ILE A 8 20.25 -40.82 55.87
CA ILE A 8 19.44 -40.91 54.64
C ILE A 8 18.76 -39.57 54.33
N SER A 9 18.26 -38.88 55.36
CA SER A 9 17.66 -37.54 55.22
C SER A 9 18.67 -36.50 54.73
N ILE A 10 19.91 -36.52 55.25
CA ILE A 10 20.97 -35.61 54.84
C ILE A 10 21.32 -35.86 53.37
N ILE A 11 21.52 -37.11 52.96
CA ILE A 11 21.84 -37.48 51.57
C ILE A 11 20.70 -37.06 50.62
N ALA A 12 19.44 -37.30 51.01
CA ALA A 12 18.28 -36.87 50.24
C ALA A 12 18.24 -35.34 50.07
N SER A 13 18.52 -34.58 51.14
CA SER A 13 18.52 -33.11 51.10
C SER A 13 19.61 -32.56 50.16
N VAL A 14 20.78 -33.18 50.12
CA VAL A 14 21.89 -32.79 49.22
C VAL A 14 21.56 -33.11 47.77
N VAL A 15 21.03 -34.31 47.50
CA VAL A 15 20.62 -34.71 46.13
C VAL A 15 19.48 -33.82 45.62
N SER A 16 18.50 -33.49 46.47
CA SER A 16 17.42 -32.56 46.13
C SER A 16 17.93 -31.13 45.89
N ALA A 17 18.91 -30.64 46.67
CA ALA A 17 19.50 -29.33 46.45
C ALA A 17 20.28 -29.24 45.12
N ILE A 18 21.02 -30.29 44.76
CA ILE A 18 21.74 -30.37 43.47
C ILE A 18 20.74 -30.47 42.31
N GLY A 19 19.69 -31.27 42.46
CA GLY A 19 18.61 -31.38 41.48
C GLY A 19 17.87 -30.05 41.27
N ALA A 20 17.58 -29.33 42.35
CA ALA A 20 16.96 -28.00 42.29
C ALA A 20 17.89 -26.97 41.62
N ALA A 21 19.18 -26.97 41.92
CA ALA A 21 20.16 -26.09 41.28
C ALA A 21 20.27 -26.37 39.76
N ALA A 22 20.33 -27.63 39.36
CA ALA A 22 20.36 -28.02 37.95
C ALA A 22 19.07 -27.62 37.22
N ALA A 23 17.90 -27.79 37.84
CA ALA A 23 16.62 -27.38 37.29
C ALA A 23 16.52 -25.85 37.14
N CYS A 24 17.00 -25.07 38.12
CA CYS A 24 17.08 -23.62 38.02
C CYS A 24 17.99 -23.18 36.86
N ILE A 25 19.17 -23.77 36.71
CA ILE A 25 20.09 -23.46 35.60
C ILE A 25 19.44 -23.79 34.24
N ALA A 26 18.78 -24.95 34.14
CA ALA A 26 18.06 -25.34 32.94
C ALA A 26 16.91 -24.37 32.61
N ALA A 27 16.15 -23.91 33.61
CA ALA A 27 15.09 -22.93 33.46
C ALA A 27 15.63 -21.56 33.02
N PHE A 28 16.74 -21.08 33.60
CA PHE A 28 17.38 -19.83 33.16
C PHE A 28 17.91 -19.91 31.73
N LYS A 29 18.53 -21.03 31.36
CA LYS A 29 18.99 -21.26 29.98
C LYS A 29 17.81 -21.32 29.00
N SER A 30 16.72 -21.97 29.39
CA SER A 30 15.49 -22.02 28.60
C SER A 30 14.85 -20.63 28.45
N ALA A 31 14.81 -19.83 29.52
CA ALA A 31 14.32 -18.45 29.47
C ALA A 31 15.19 -17.56 28.58
N ALA A 32 16.51 -17.74 28.60
CA ALA A 32 17.43 -17.03 27.71
C ALA A 32 17.18 -17.38 26.23
N HIS A 33 17.02 -18.66 25.90
CA HIS A 33 16.67 -19.08 24.53
C HIS A 33 15.28 -18.63 24.11
N ALA A 34 14.29 -18.63 25.02
CA ALA A 34 12.96 -18.13 24.73
C ALA A 34 12.97 -16.61 24.43
N LYS A 35 13.79 -15.85 25.16
CA LYS A 35 14.00 -14.42 24.89
C LYS A 35 14.69 -14.18 23.55
N GLU A 36 15.74 -14.94 23.25
CA GLU A 36 16.45 -14.83 21.97
C GLU A 36 15.52 -15.17 20.79
N ALA A 37 14.75 -16.25 20.90
CA ALA A 37 13.75 -16.62 19.89
C ALA A 37 12.65 -15.55 19.73
N PHE A 38 12.24 -14.91 20.83
CA PHE A 38 11.28 -13.80 20.79
C PHE A 38 11.86 -12.55 20.11
N ASP A 39 13.10 -12.19 20.43
CA ASP A 39 13.80 -11.06 19.81
C ASP A 39 14.03 -11.29 18.30
N GLU A 40 14.35 -12.53 17.90
CA GLU A 40 14.43 -12.93 16.49
C GLU A 40 13.07 -12.90 15.79
N GLY A 41 12.02 -13.38 16.45
CA GLY A 41 10.64 -13.31 15.95
C GLY A 41 10.21 -11.87 15.67
N GLN A 42 10.43 -10.95 16.62
CA GLN A 42 10.12 -9.53 16.41
C GLN A 42 10.90 -8.92 15.24
N LYS A 43 12.17 -9.29 15.05
CA LYS A 43 12.96 -8.82 13.89
C LYS A 43 12.38 -9.35 12.58
N ALA A 44 11.94 -10.61 12.54
CA ALA A 44 11.31 -11.20 11.37
C ALA A 44 9.98 -10.48 11.04
N ASP A 45 9.13 -10.26 12.04
CA ASP A 45 7.85 -9.55 11.88
C ASP A 45 8.04 -8.12 11.38
N LYS A 46 9.03 -7.40 11.93
CA LYS A 46 9.39 -6.05 11.45
C LYS A 46 9.82 -6.05 9.99
N ARG A 47 10.68 -7.00 9.59
CA ARG A 47 11.12 -7.11 8.18
C ARG A 47 9.94 -7.40 7.25
N PHE A 48 9.03 -8.26 7.67
CA PHE A 48 7.82 -8.57 6.91
C PHE A 48 6.93 -7.33 6.76
N ALA A 49 6.63 -6.64 7.87
CA ALA A 49 5.81 -5.43 7.87
C ALA A 49 6.41 -4.31 6.99
N LEU A 50 7.73 -4.10 7.06
CA LEU A 50 8.43 -3.13 6.21
C LEU A 50 8.36 -3.49 4.73
N ARG A 51 8.54 -4.78 4.40
CA ARG A 51 8.39 -5.25 3.02
C ARG A 51 6.98 -5.00 2.51
N GLN A 52 5.98 -5.31 3.32
CA GLN A 52 4.58 -5.09 2.97
C GLN A 52 4.30 -3.60 2.73
N LEU A 53 4.73 -2.73 3.64
CA LEU A 53 4.61 -1.27 3.51
C LEU A 53 5.27 -0.76 2.22
N SER A 54 6.49 -1.23 1.91
CA SER A 54 7.22 -0.84 0.71
C SER A 54 6.53 -1.29 -0.58
N LEU A 55 5.96 -2.51 -0.58
CA LEU A 55 5.15 -3.02 -1.70
C LEU A 55 3.89 -2.19 -1.90
N THR A 56 3.13 -1.91 -0.84
CA THR A 56 1.92 -1.08 -0.92
C THR A 56 2.27 0.33 -1.41
N ALA A 57 3.37 0.92 -0.96
CA ALA A 57 3.83 2.23 -1.44
C ALA A 57 4.20 2.22 -2.94
N HIS A 58 4.87 1.16 -3.42
CA HIS A 58 5.10 0.98 -4.86
C HIS A 58 3.78 0.90 -5.63
N GLN A 59 2.80 0.14 -5.12
CA GLN A 59 1.49 0.04 -5.74
C GLN A 59 0.81 1.41 -5.82
N VAL A 60 0.86 2.23 -4.77
CA VAL A 60 0.32 3.60 -4.80
C VAL A 60 0.97 4.42 -5.91
N SER A 61 2.30 4.40 -6.02
CA SER A 61 2.99 5.13 -7.09
C SER A 61 2.58 4.65 -8.48
N VAL A 62 2.55 3.34 -8.71
CA VAL A 62 2.15 2.78 -10.01
C VAL A 62 0.71 3.16 -10.36
N GLN A 63 -0.21 3.12 -9.39
CA GLN A 63 -1.59 3.53 -9.64
C GLN A 63 -1.70 5.04 -9.90
N ALA A 64 -0.92 5.88 -9.21
CA ALA A 64 -0.88 7.31 -9.48
C ALA A 64 -0.37 7.61 -10.91
N ASP A 65 0.65 6.89 -11.37
CA ASP A 65 1.14 7.03 -12.75
C ASP A 65 0.10 6.58 -13.78
N ARG A 66 -0.66 5.52 -13.48
CA ARG A 66 -1.81 5.10 -14.31
C ARG A 66 -2.89 6.17 -14.37
N VAL A 67 -3.22 6.82 -13.25
CA VAL A 67 -4.16 7.95 -13.21
C VAL A 67 -3.70 9.05 -14.17
N LYS A 68 -2.42 9.43 -14.15
CA LYS A 68 -1.86 10.43 -15.07
C LYS A 68 -2.02 10.03 -16.53
N TRP A 69 -1.69 8.78 -16.86
CA TRP A 69 -1.81 8.27 -18.22
C TRP A 69 -3.26 8.27 -18.72
N THR A 70 -4.19 7.72 -17.94
CA THR A 70 -5.62 7.68 -18.31
C THR A 70 -6.22 9.08 -18.38
N ALA A 71 -5.80 10.01 -17.51
CA ALA A 71 -6.21 11.40 -17.54
C ALA A 71 -5.82 12.10 -18.85
N GLN A 72 -4.65 11.83 -19.42
CA GLN A 72 -4.25 12.36 -20.73
C GLN A 72 -5.20 11.85 -21.84
N GLY A 73 -5.55 10.57 -21.79
CA GLY A 73 -6.55 9.97 -22.68
C GLY A 73 -7.91 10.66 -22.56
N LEU A 74 -8.36 10.94 -21.34
CA LEU A 74 -9.65 11.60 -21.08
C LEU A 74 -9.67 13.05 -21.61
N LYS A 75 -8.60 13.82 -21.38
CA LYS A 75 -8.47 15.18 -21.93
C LYS A 75 -8.55 15.19 -23.46
N SER A 76 -7.84 14.25 -24.12
CA SER A 76 -7.92 14.08 -25.57
C SER A 76 -9.32 13.69 -26.03
N GLY A 77 -10.00 12.85 -25.27
CA GLY A 77 -11.41 12.50 -25.47
C GLY A 77 -12.33 13.72 -25.45
N TYR A 78 -12.19 14.60 -24.45
CA TYR A 78 -12.99 15.84 -24.38
C TYR A 78 -12.67 16.82 -25.51
N GLN A 79 -11.40 16.96 -25.88
CA GLN A 79 -11.02 17.82 -27.01
C GLN A 79 -11.67 17.32 -28.31
N THR A 80 -11.63 16.02 -28.55
CA THR A 80 -12.29 15.38 -29.69
C THR A 80 -13.80 15.66 -29.68
N LEU A 81 -14.44 15.49 -28.52
CA LEU A 81 -15.87 15.74 -28.34
C LEU A 81 -16.23 17.20 -28.60
N ALA A 82 -15.41 18.13 -28.11
CA ALA A 82 -15.58 19.56 -28.32
C ALA A 82 -15.44 19.95 -29.80
N VAL A 83 -14.53 19.31 -30.54
CA VAL A 83 -14.38 19.52 -31.99
C VAL A 83 -15.63 19.05 -32.74
N PHE A 84 -16.11 17.83 -32.49
CA PHE A 84 -17.31 17.32 -33.17
C PHE A 84 -18.59 18.06 -32.81
N SER A 85 -18.69 18.61 -31.60
CA SER A 85 -19.83 19.41 -31.16
C SER A 85 -19.74 20.90 -31.53
N GLY A 86 -18.67 21.34 -32.20
CA GLY A 86 -18.45 22.76 -32.51
C GLY A 86 -18.22 23.65 -31.29
N ALA A 87 -17.96 23.06 -30.12
CA ALA A 87 -17.78 23.74 -28.83
C ALA A 87 -16.30 23.87 -28.42
N SER A 88 -15.38 23.88 -29.39
CA SER A 88 -13.94 24.03 -29.16
C SER A 88 -13.66 25.36 -28.44
N GLY A 89 -12.91 25.30 -27.33
CA GLY A 89 -12.64 26.48 -26.49
C GLY A 89 -13.78 26.92 -25.57
N SER A 90 -14.86 26.14 -25.46
CA SER A 90 -15.96 26.45 -24.52
C SER A 90 -15.51 26.43 -23.05
N SER A 91 -16.17 27.25 -22.23
CA SER A 91 -15.97 27.26 -20.76
C SER A 91 -16.17 25.87 -20.13
N ARG A 92 -17.05 25.06 -20.71
CA ARG A 92 -17.30 23.68 -20.30
C ARG A 92 -16.10 22.76 -20.53
N LEU A 93 -15.43 22.85 -21.67
CA LEU A 93 -14.20 22.07 -21.93
C LEU A 93 -13.12 22.42 -20.91
N ILE A 94 -12.94 23.72 -20.63
CA ILE A 94 -11.95 24.19 -19.65
C ILE A 94 -12.26 23.62 -18.26
N LEU A 95 -13.52 23.70 -17.81
CA LEU A 95 -13.97 23.15 -16.53
C LEU A 95 -13.65 21.64 -16.43
N LEU A 96 -14.05 20.84 -17.42
CA LEU A 96 -13.83 19.40 -17.43
C LEU A 96 -12.33 19.06 -17.41
N THR A 97 -11.51 19.75 -18.21
CA THR A 97 -10.06 19.52 -18.18
C THR A 97 -9.43 19.89 -16.84
N LYS A 98 -9.91 20.95 -16.19
CA LYS A 98 -9.45 21.37 -14.85
C LYS A 98 -9.83 20.35 -13.78
N GLU A 99 -11.04 19.80 -13.83
CA GLU A 99 -11.46 18.73 -12.92
C GLU A 99 -10.62 17.46 -13.07
N VAL A 100 -10.14 17.15 -14.28
CA VAL A 100 -9.20 16.06 -14.51
C VAL A 100 -7.82 16.40 -13.93
N ASP A 101 -7.35 17.64 -14.10
CA ASP A 101 -6.10 18.11 -13.48
C ASP A 101 -6.13 18.05 -11.96
N GLU A 102 -7.25 18.38 -11.33
CA GLU A 102 -7.42 18.26 -9.89
C GLU A 102 -7.30 16.80 -9.42
N LYS A 103 -7.90 15.85 -10.15
CA LYS A 103 -7.77 14.40 -9.84
C LYS A 103 -6.33 13.91 -9.99
N VAL A 104 -5.63 14.38 -11.03
CA VAL A 104 -4.19 14.09 -11.22
C VAL A 104 -3.37 14.65 -10.07
N LYS A 105 -3.63 15.89 -9.65
CA LYS A 105 -2.94 16.53 -8.53
C LYS A 105 -3.14 15.77 -7.22
N ILE A 106 -4.33 15.25 -6.96
CA ILE A 106 -4.59 14.40 -5.78
C ILE A 106 -3.74 13.13 -5.86
N ALA A 107 -3.72 12.45 -7.02
CA ALA A 107 -2.88 11.26 -7.21
C ALA A 107 -1.38 11.54 -7.03
N GLU A 108 -0.90 12.72 -7.45
CA GLU A 108 0.48 13.17 -7.21
C GLU A 108 0.78 13.37 -5.73
N VAL A 109 -0.15 13.95 -4.97
CA VAL A 109 -0.01 14.08 -3.52
C VAL A 109 0.09 12.71 -2.85
N LEU A 110 -0.72 11.73 -3.28
CA LEU A 110 -0.65 10.36 -2.76
C LEU A 110 0.67 9.68 -3.12
N GLN A 111 1.18 9.87 -4.35
CA GLN A 111 2.49 9.39 -4.78
C GLN A 111 3.62 9.99 -3.93
N LEU A 112 3.57 11.30 -3.63
CA LEU A 112 4.55 11.97 -2.77
C LEU A 112 4.55 11.40 -1.35
N LYS A 113 3.38 11.03 -0.81
CA LYS A 113 3.27 10.35 0.49
C LYS A 113 3.85 8.93 0.47
N ALA A 114 3.79 8.24 -0.67
CA ALA A 114 4.34 6.90 -0.84
C ALA A 114 5.87 6.90 -1.02
N LYS A 115 6.43 7.94 -1.64
CA LYS A 115 7.86 8.03 -2.01
C LYS A 115 8.86 7.68 -0.91
N PRO A 116 8.71 8.12 0.36
CA PRO A 116 9.66 7.79 1.43
C PRO A 116 9.77 6.28 1.71
N PHE A 117 8.71 5.52 1.42
CA PHE A 117 8.63 4.08 1.67
C PHE A 117 9.07 3.23 0.46
N ILE A 118 9.16 3.85 -0.72
CA ILE A 118 9.70 3.26 -1.94
C ILE A 118 11.24 3.26 -1.88
N GLU A 119 11.83 4.39 -1.51
CA GLU A 119 13.29 4.59 -1.51
C GLU A 119 13.99 3.94 -0.31
N LEU A 120 13.26 3.17 0.52
CA LEU A 120 13.80 2.40 1.65
C LEU A 120 14.78 3.22 2.50
N GLN A 121 14.42 4.47 2.82
CA GLN A 121 15.24 5.28 3.71
C GLN A 121 15.35 4.55 5.06
N MET A 122 16.59 4.18 5.39
CA MET A 122 16.98 3.44 6.60
C MET A 122 16.48 4.06 7.91
N THR A 123 16.04 5.32 7.88
CA THR A 123 15.44 6.04 8.99
C THR A 123 14.06 5.51 9.41
N LEU A 124 13.30 4.86 8.51
CA LEU A 124 12.01 4.23 8.85
C LEU A 124 12.18 2.83 9.47
N LEU A 125 13.37 2.23 9.37
CA LEU A 125 13.68 0.86 9.82
C LEU A 125 13.85 0.72 11.35
N ASN A 126 13.98 1.83 12.08
CA ASN A 126 14.23 1.81 13.53
C ASN A 126 12.98 2.06 14.38
N GLY A 127 11.79 2.19 13.76
CA GLY A 127 10.53 2.40 14.49
C GLY A 127 10.03 1.15 15.23
N PRO A 128 9.18 1.32 16.26
CA PRO A 128 8.43 0.21 16.84
C PRO A 128 7.52 -0.45 15.80
N LEU A 129 7.22 -1.74 15.97
CA LEU A 129 6.41 -2.51 15.02
C LEU A 129 5.03 -1.87 14.80
N ASP A 130 4.42 -1.36 15.87
CA ASP A 130 3.11 -0.70 15.82
C ASP A 130 3.08 0.53 14.90
N GLU A 131 4.16 1.31 14.86
CA GLU A 131 4.27 2.45 13.94
C GLU A 131 4.38 2.01 12.48
N ILE A 132 5.09 0.91 12.21
CA ILE A 132 5.22 0.34 10.87
C ILE A 132 3.84 -0.13 10.39
N THR A 133 3.11 -0.84 11.25
CA THR A 133 1.75 -1.32 10.96
C THR A 133 0.76 -0.16 10.77
N ALA A 134 0.82 0.88 11.59
CA ALA A 134 -0.03 2.06 11.43
C ALA A 134 0.23 2.78 10.08
N ARG A 135 1.50 2.88 9.67
CA ARG A 135 1.88 3.43 8.37
C ARG A 135 1.44 2.54 7.21
N GLU A 136 1.51 1.22 7.37
CA GLU A 136 1.00 0.26 6.39
C GLU A 136 -0.51 0.44 6.18
N LEU A 137 -1.28 0.56 7.26
CA LEU A 137 -2.72 0.83 7.17
C LEU A 137 -3.01 2.15 6.44
N ALA A 138 -2.29 3.22 6.76
CA ALA A 138 -2.43 4.50 6.07
C ALA A 138 -2.07 4.39 4.58
N MET A 139 -1.03 3.63 4.24
CA MET A 139 -0.63 3.40 2.85
C MET A 139 -1.69 2.59 2.08
N SER A 140 -2.27 1.59 2.72
CA SER A 140 -3.37 0.79 2.18
C SER A 140 -4.62 1.66 1.93
N GLN A 141 -4.91 2.62 2.81
CA GLN A 141 -5.96 3.63 2.55
C GLN A 141 -5.63 4.51 1.33
N HIS A 142 -4.40 4.99 1.22
CA HIS A 142 -3.95 5.75 0.03
C HIS A 142 -4.04 4.92 -1.26
N LEU A 143 -3.78 3.62 -1.19
CA LEU A 143 -3.94 2.71 -2.32
C LEU A 143 -5.40 2.62 -2.77
N ILE A 144 -6.33 2.47 -1.84
CA ILE A 144 -7.77 2.46 -2.14
C ILE A 144 -8.19 3.80 -2.76
N GLU A 145 -7.72 4.91 -2.22
CA GLU A 145 -8.04 6.25 -2.71
C GLU A 145 -7.56 6.46 -4.16
N VAL A 146 -6.31 6.09 -4.47
CA VAL A 146 -5.78 6.25 -5.83
C VAL A 146 -6.44 5.28 -6.84
N ILE A 147 -6.81 4.07 -6.40
CA ILE A 147 -7.59 3.13 -7.23
C ILE A 147 -8.97 3.75 -7.54
N GLY A 148 -9.64 4.31 -6.54
CA GLY A 148 -10.93 4.97 -6.73
C GLY A 148 -10.85 6.17 -7.66
N LEU A 149 -9.76 6.94 -7.64
CA LEU A 149 -9.51 8.01 -8.61
C LEU A 149 -9.33 7.45 -10.03
N ARG A 150 -8.55 6.38 -10.18
CA ARG A 150 -8.33 5.72 -11.47
C ARG A 150 -9.65 5.25 -12.07
N GLU A 151 -10.45 4.52 -11.29
CA GLU A 151 -11.72 3.96 -11.74
C GLU A 151 -12.70 5.06 -12.18
N LYS A 152 -12.78 6.17 -11.45
CA LYS A 152 -13.61 7.33 -11.85
C LYS A 152 -13.19 7.87 -13.22
N ILE A 153 -11.89 8.04 -13.45
CA ILE A 153 -11.38 8.53 -14.73
C ILE A 153 -11.60 7.50 -15.85
N GLU A 154 -11.42 6.20 -15.58
CA GLU A 154 -11.62 5.12 -16.55
C GLU A 154 -13.10 5.00 -16.98
N ILE A 155 -14.04 5.12 -16.04
CA ILE A 155 -15.48 5.13 -16.32
C ILE A 155 -15.82 6.32 -17.20
N GLU A 156 -15.32 7.51 -16.85
CA GLU A 156 -15.59 8.73 -17.60
C GLU A 156 -14.97 8.69 -19.00
N LEU A 157 -13.73 8.21 -19.13
CA LEU A 157 -13.07 7.99 -20.41
C LEU A 157 -13.87 7.07 -21.31
N SER A 158 -14.36 5.95 -20.78
CA SER A 158 -15.18 4.99 -21.52
C SER A 158 -16.47 5.63 -22.04
N SER A 159 -17.12 6.45 -21.21
CA SER A 159 -18.32 7.20 -21.60
C SER A 159 -18.04 8.18 -22.74
N ILE A 160 -16.97 8.97 -22.63
CA ILE A 160 -16.58 9.96 -23.64
C ILE A 160 -16.14 9.29 -24.94
N GLN A 161 -15.44 8.16 -24.87
CA GLN A 161 -15.09 7.37 -26.05
C GLN A 161 -16.33 6.86 -26.78
N ALA A 162 -17.34 6.38 -26.06
CA ALA A 162 -18.61 5.96 -26.66
C ALA A 162 -19.30 7.13 -27.38
N GLN A 163 -19.41 8.30 -26.72
CA GLN A 163 -20.00 9.51 -27.33
C GLN A 163 -19.24 9.94 -28.59
N ASN A 164 -17.91 9.92 -28.54
CA ASN A 164 -17.07 10.24 -29.70
C ASN A 164 -17.25 9.26 -30.85
N SER A 165 -17.44 7.96 -30.59
CA SER A 165 -17.72 6.96 -31.63
C SER A 165 -19.03 7.28 -32.34
N THR A 166 -20.11 7.52 -31.58
CA THR A 166 -21.42 7.85 -32.14
C THR A 166 -21.38 9.13 -32.98
N LEU A 167 -20.69 10.17 -32.50
CA LEU A 167 -20.55 11.42 -33.27
C LEU A 167 -19.76 11.23 -34.55
N ARG A 168 -18.66 10.47 -34.51
CA ARG A 168 -17.87 10.12 -35.71
C ARG A 168 -18.72 9.37 -36.74
N GLU A 169 -19.47 8.36 -36.29
CA GLU A 169 -20.38 7.60 -37.15
C GLU A 169 -21.45 8.48 -37.79
N SER A 170 -21.97 9.48 -37.07
CA SER A 170 -22.95 10.42 -37.62
C SER A 170 -22.36 11.46 -38.59
N ALA A 171 -21.07 11.80 -38.44
CA ALA A 171 -20.40 12.79 -39.27
C ALA A 171 -19.93 12.24 -40.63
N ILE A 172 -19.55 10.96 -40.71
CA ILE A 172 -19.06 10.30 -41.93
C ILE A 172 -20.10 10.23 -43.08
N PRO A 173 -21.39 9.90 -42.85
CA PRO A 173 -22.38 9.89 -43.93
C PRO A 173 -22.66 11.28 -44.51
N ASN A 174 -22.67 12.33 -43.68
CA ASN A 174 -22.91 13.70 -44.13
C ASN A 174 -21.76 14.25 -45.00
N ALA A 175 -20.54 13.76 -44.85
CA ALA A 175 -19.40 14.17 -45.68
C ALA A 175 -19.45 13.60 -47.12
N LYS A 176 -20.22 12.53 -47.38
CA LYS A 176 -20.34 11.90 -48.71
C LYS A 176 -21.56 12.39 -49.52
N GLY A 177 -22.47 13.16 -48.92
CA GLY A 177 -23.73 13.60 -49.56
C GLY A 177 -23.77 15.06 -50.03
N GLY A 178 -22.69 15.83 -49.88
CA GLY A 178 -22.66 17.27 -50.16
C GLY A 178 -22.11 17.69 -51.53
N GLY A 179 -22.06 16.78 -52.50
CA GLY A 179 -21.68 17.09 -53.88
C GLY A 179 -22.91 17.14 -54.78
N ILE A 180 -23.54 18.31 -54.88
CA ILE A 180 -24.37 18.71 -56.03
C ILE A 180 -23.73 19.96 -56.61
#